data_AF-A0A7C5Z471-F1
#
_entry.id   AF-A0A7C5Z471-F1
#
_cell.length_a   1.000
_cell.length_b   1.000
_cell.length_c   1.000
_cell.angle_alpha   90.00
_cell.angle_beta   90.00
_cell.angle_gamma   90.00
#
_symmetry.space_group_name_H-M   'P 1'
#
loop_
_entity.id
_entity.type
_entity.pdbx_description
1 polymer ?
#
loop_
_entity_poly.entity_id
_entity_poly.type
_entity_poly.pdbx_seq_one_letter_code
_entity_poly.pdbx_strand_id
1 'polypeptide(L)'
;MKRRILIVLLAGPLLLELPRYALRGQTCTDDEGMVKSYVQSITDLIGTVKKESLPDFEREYHEQSCLTRLTLALGIVNSLIDCLNKAAKDPAATQEQIAAIKSKLQSYTKLKSTLEQDHDSLKAAKDTKTAKALIEKFVLSS
;
A
#
# COMPACT_ATOMS: atom_id res chain seq x y z
N MET A 1 -4.68 7.53 75.69
CA MET A 1 -4.02 6.60 74.74
C MET A 1 -5.06 5.68 74.13
N LYS A 2 -5.21 5.67 72.81
CA LYS A 2 -5.69 4.55 71.97
C LYS A 2 -5.71 5.03 70.51
N ARG A 3 -4.58 4.82 69.82
CA ARG A 3 -4.44 4.92 68.36
C ARG A 3 -5.43 3.92 67.73
N ARG A 4 -6.25 4.37 66.78
CA ARG A 4 -6.98 3.47 65.87
C ARG A 4 -6.44 3.65 64.45
N ILE A 5 -6.29 2.52 63.82
CA ILE A 5 -5.36 2.18 62.75
C ILE A 5 -5.92 2.65 61.41
N LEU A 6 -5.05 3.29 60.60
CA LEU A 6 -5.26 3.60 59.19
C LEU A 6 -5.52 2.30 58.42
N ILE A 7 -6.69 2.16 57.79
CA ILE A 7 -6.93 1.15 56.77
C ILE A 7 -6.53 1.79 55.43
N VAL A 8 -5.35 1.43 54.93
CA VAL A 8 -4.94 1.71 53.55
C VAL A 8 -5.61 0.67 52.66
N LEU A 9 -6.71 1.05 52.00
CA LEU A 9 -7.26 0.29 50.89
C LEU A 9 -6.32 0.47 49.69
N LEU A 10 -5.37 -0.46 49.55
CA LEU A 10 -4.66 -0.71 48.30
C LEU A 10 -5.66 -1.27 47.29
N ALA A 11 -6.41 -0.38 46.63
CA ALA A 11 -7.08 -0.71 45.39
C ALA A 11 -5.98 -0.94 44.34
N GLY A 12 -5.64 -2.21 44.13
CA GLY A 12 -4.69 -2.62 43.12
C GLY A 12 -5.13 -2.09 41.75
N PRO A 13 -4.18 -1.73 40.86
CA PRO A 13 -4.54 -1.42 39.50
C PRO A 13 -5.07 -2.72 38.88
N LEU A 14 -6.38 -2.80 38.67
CA LEU A 14 -6.94 -3.60 37.61
C LEU A 14 -6.26 -3.09 36.34
N LEU A 15 -5.19 -3.78 35.95
CA LEU A 15 -4.67 -3.75 34.60
C LEU A 15 -5.88 -4.08 33.72
N LEU A 16 -6.49 -3.02 33.19
CA LEU A 16 -7.36 -3.09 32.03
C LEU A 16 -6.58 -3.92 31.01
N GLU A 17 -6.98 -5.19 30.87
CA GLU A 17 -6.67 -6.00 29.71
C GLU A 17 -7.34 -5.30 28.53
N LEU A 18 -6.69 -4.24 28.05
CA LEU A 18 -6.99 -3.64 26.76
C LEU A 18 -6.92 -4.78 25.75
N PRO A 19 -7.97 -4.97 24.94
CA PRO A 19 -8.00 -6.05 23.98
C PRO A 19 -6.81 -5.87 23.04
N ARG A 20 -5.80 -6.74 23.16
CA ARG A 20 -4.64 -6.82 22.25
C ARG A 20 -5.03 -7.14 20.80
N TYR A 21 -6.33 -7.27 20.53
CA TYR A 21 -6.93 -7.49 19.22
C TYR A 21 -6.88 -6.26 18.30
N ALA A 22 -6.69 -5.04 18.83
CA ALA A 22 -6.66 -3.83 18.00
C ALA A 22 -5.36 -3.68 17.17
N LEU A 23 -4.25 -4.29 17.58
CA LEU A 23 -2.95 -4.08 16.93
C LEU A 23 -2.67 -4.97 15.71
N ARG A 24 -3.53 -5.95 15.38
CA ARG A 24 -3.27 -6.90 14.26
C ARG A 24 -4.10 -6.65 13.01
N GLY A 25 -5.33 -6.17 13.13
CA GLY A 25 -6.13 -5.73 11.97
C GLY A 25 -5.61 -4.44 11.32
N GLN A 26 -4.82 -3.68 12.07
CA GLN A 26 -4.28 -2.38 11.70
C GLN A 26 -2.95 -2.46 10.91
N THR A 27 -2.33 -3.65 10.79
CA THR A 27 -0.92 -3.75 10.34
C THR A 27 -0.74 -3.52 8.85
N CYS A 28 -1.69 -3.90 8.01
CA CYS A 28 -1.52 -3.76 6.56
C CYS A 28 -2.25 -2.53 6.00
N THR A 29 -3.08 -1.85 6.78
CA THR A 29 -3.89 -0.72 6.31
C THR A 29 -3.04 0.47 5.88
N ASP A 30 -1.92 0.72 6.56
CA ASP A 30 -0.98 1.77 6.18
C ASP A 30 -0.36 1.48 4.80
N ASP A 31 0.11 0.24 4.59
CA ASP A 31 0.60 -0.23 3.30
C ASP A 31 -0.49 -0.15 2.21
N GLU A 32 -1.74 -0.53 2.51
CA GLU A 32 -2.87 -0.37 1.59
C GLU A 32 -3.11 1.09 1.21
N GLY A 33 -3.04 2.00 2.19
CA GLY A 33 -3.15 3.44 1.98
C GLY A 33 -2.03 3.98 1.09
N MET A 34 -0.80 3.52 1.33
CA MET A 34 0.35 3.87 0.51
C MET A 34 0.21 3.35 -0.93
N VAL A 35 -0.18 2.09 -1.14
CA VAL A 35 -0.44 1.55 -2.49
C VAL A 35 -1.45 2.41 -3.23
N LYS A 36 -2.59 2.73 -2.59
CA LYS A 36 -3.63 3.58 -3.20
C LYS A 36 -3.10 4.97 -3.56
N SER A 37 -2.32 5.58 -2.67
CA SER A 37 -1.73 6.90 -2.91
C SER A 37 -0.79 6.89 -4.12
N TYR A 38 0.04 5.85 -4.28
CA TYR A 38 0.95 5.75 -5.42
C TYR A 38 0.21 5.41 -6.72
N VAL A 39 -0.79 4.52 -6.69
CA VAL A 39 -1.64 4.23 -7.86
C VAL A 39 -2.37 5.49 -8.33
N GLN A 40 -2.91 6.28 -7.41
CA GLN A 40 -3.53 7.56 -7.73
C GLN A 40 -2.50 8.52 -8.34
N SER A 41 -1.33 8.64 -7.71
CA SER A 41 -0.24 9.49 -8.21
C SER A 41 0.21 9.13 -9.63
N ILE A 42 0.24 7.84 -9.98
CA ILE A 42 0.55 7.39 -11.35
C ILE A 42 -0.63 7.69 -12.29
N THR A 43 -1.87 7.45 -11.86
CA THR A 43 -3.07 7.78 -12.63
C THR A 43 -3.16 9.26 -12.98
N ASP A 44 -2.85 10.14 -12.02
CA ASP A 44 -2.81 11.58 -12.23
C ASP A 44 -1.74 11.97 -13.26
N LEU A 45 -0.54 11.38 -13.15
CA LEU A 45 0.54 11.59 -14.12
C LEU A 45 0.09 11.15 -15.52
N ILE A 46 -0.52 9.96 -15.67
CA ILE A 46 -1.07 9.50 -16.95
C ILE A 46 -2.10 10.50 -17.49
N GLY A 47 -2.96 11.04 -16.62
CA GLY A 47 -3.95 12.06 -16.96
C GLY A 47 -3.33 13.36 -17.50
N THR A 48 -2.17 13.77 -16.98
CA THR A 48 -1.38 14.89 -17.50
C THR A 48 -0.73 14.54 -18.83
N VAL A 49 -0.04 13.40 -18.90
CA VAL A 49 0.67 12.95 -20.10
C VAL A 49 -0.28 12.84 -21.30
N LYS A 50 -1.52 12.37 -21.11
CA LYS A 50 -2.53 12.30 -22.19
C LYS A 50 -2.90 13.65 -22.82
N LYS A 51 -2.68 14.76 -22.13
CA LYS A 51 -3.12 16.10 -22.55
C LYS A 51 -1.99 16.98 -23.06
N GLU A 52 -0.75 16.64 -22.71
CA GLU A 52 0.42 17.46 -23.02
C GLU A 52 1.09 17.07 -24.34
N SER A 53 1.88 18.01 -24.86
CA SER A 53 2.70 17.80 -26.06
C SER A 53 3.96 16.97 -25.74
N LEU A 54 4.61 16.42 -26.77
CA LEU A 54 5.88 15.70 -26.58
C LEU A 54 6.98 16.61 -26.00
N PRO A 55 7.16 17.87 -26.45
CA PRO A 55 8.13 18.78 -25.82
C PRO A 55 7.86 19.06 -24.33
N ASP A 56 6.60 19.16 -23.93
CA ASP A 56 6.25 19.35 -22.51
C ASP A 56 6.58 18.09 -21.70
N PHE A 57 6.20 16.91 -22.21
CA PHE A 57 6.55 15.63 -21.61
C PHE A 57 8.05 15.45 -21.35
N GLU A 58 8.88 15.85 -22.33
CA GLU A 58 10.34 15.79 -22.22
C GLU A 58 10.88 16.82 -21.22
N ARG A 59 10.40 18.06 -21.29
CA ARG A 59 10.84 19.14 -20.40
C ARG A 59 10.52 18.85 -18.92
N GLU A 60 9.36 18.25 -18.65
CA GLU A 60 8.93 17.90 -17.29
C GLU A 60 9.47 16.54 -16.81
N TYR A 61 10.29 15.86 -17.62
CA TYR A 61 10.89 14.55 -17.30
C TYR A 61 9.87 13.48 -16.89
N HIS A 62 8.71 13.46 -17.55
CA HIS A 62 7.60 12.59 -17.17
C HIS A 62 7.88 11.09 -17.33
N GLU A 63 8.74 10.69 -18.27
CA GLU A 63 9.23 9.31 -18.38
C GLU A 63 9.91 8.85 -17.08
N GLN A 64 10.91 9.60 -16.63
CA GLN A 64 11.66 9.28 -15.41
C GLN A 64 10.78 9.35 -14.17
N SER A 65 9.90 10.36 -14.10
CA SER A 65 8.92 10.49 -13.01
C SER A 65 8.00 9.27 -12.94
N CYS A 66 7.51 8.78 -14.09
CA CYS A 66 6.67 7.60 -14.16
C CYS A 66 7.43 6.33 -13.71
N LEU A 67 8.65 6.11 -14.22
CA LEU A 67 9.51 4.99 -13.82
C LEU A 67 9.76 4.96 -12.31
N THR A 68 10.07 6.11 -11.71
CA THR A 68 10.30 6.20 -10.27
C THR A 68 9.03 5.87 -9.48
N ARG A 69 7.86 6.40 -9.89
CA ARG A 69 6.59 6.08 -9.22
C ARG A 69 6.22 4.60 -9.33
N LEU A 70 6.41 3.98 -10.50
CA LEU A 70 6.19 2.55 -10.71
C LEU A 70 7.11 1.71 -9.82
N THR A 71 8.40 2.06 -9.74
CA THR A 71 9.38 1.38 -8.88
C THR A 71 8.97 1.43 -7.41
N LEU A 72 8.55 2.61 -6.93
CA LEU A 72 8.11 2.79 -5.55
C LEU A 72 6.81 2.04 -5.27
N ALA A 73 5.84 2.11 -6.19
CA ALA A 73 4.58 1.37 -6.09
C ALA A 73 4.83 -0.15 -6.00
N LEU A 74 5.74 -0.70 -6.81
CA LEU A 74 6.12 -2.11 -6.76
C LEU A 74 6.72 -2.51 -5.41
N GLY A 75 7.60 -1.67 -4.84
CA GLY A 75 8.17 -1.91 -3.51
C GLY A 75 7.09 -2.01 -2.43
N ILE A 76 6.14 -1.06 -2.44
CA ILE A 76 5.07 -1.01 -1.43
C ILE A 76 4.07 -2.17 -1.63
N VAL A 77 3.70 -2.50 -2.88
CA VAL A 77 2.82 -3.65 -3.16
C VAL A 77 3.46 -4.96 -2.69
N ASN A 78 4.77 -5.14 -2.85
CA ASN A 78 5.47 -6.31 -2.29
C ASN A 78 5.38 -6.36 -0.76
N SER A 79 5.63 -5.23 -0.07
CA SER A 79 5.47 -5.12 1.39
C SER A 79 4.05 -5.49 1.83
N LEU A 80 3.04 -4.97 1.12
CA LEU A 80 1.64 -5.24 1.41
C LEU A 80 1.28 -6.71 1.24
N ILE A 81 1.72 -7.33 0.14
CA ILE A 81 1.50 -8.77 -0.10
C ILE A 81 2.15 -9.60 1.02
N ASP A 82 3.35 -9.25 1.45
CA ASP A 82 4.03 -9.93 2.56
C ASP A 82 3.29 -9.74 3.89
N CYS A 83 2.77 -8.53 4.15
CA CYS A 83 1.94 -8.24 5.32
C CYS A 83 0.68 -9.10 5.32
N LEU A 84 -0.05 -9.14 4.20
CA LEU A 84 -1.27 -9.93 4.04
C LEU A 84 -1.00 -11.44 4.16
N ASN A 85 0.12 -11.93 3.62
CA ASN A 85 0.53 -13.33 3.76
C ASN A 85 0.80 -13.71 5.22
N LYS A 86 1.39 -12.80 6.01
CA LYS A 86 1.57 -13.00 7.46
C LYS A 86 0.23 -12.97 8.20
N ALA A 87 -0.64 -12.02 7.86
CA ALA A 87 -1.97 -11.91 8.45
C ALA A 87 -2.85 -13.15 8.17
N ALA A 88 -2.75 -13.73 6.97
CA ALA A 88 -3.48 -14.95 6.60
C ALA A 88 -3.09 -16.19 7.43
N LYS A 89 -1.92 -16.18 8.06
CA LYS A 89 -1.37 -17.26 8.88
C LYS A 89 -1.54 -17.01 10.38
N ASP A 90 -2.21 -15.92 10.76
CA ASP A 90 -2.43 -15.61 12.17
C ASP A 90 -3.39 -16.65 12.79
N PRO A 91 -2.96 -17.42 13.82
CA PRO A 91 -3.82 -18.37 14.50
C PRO A 91 -5.01 -17.71 15.23
N ALA A 92 -4.97 -16.40 15.47
CA ALA A 92 -6.06 -15.64 16.07
C ALA A 92 -7.07 -15.09 15.05
N ALA A 93 -6.81 -15.24 13.73
CA ALA A 93 -7.72 -14.76 12.70
C ALA A 93 -8.93 -15.70 12.53
N THR A 94 -10.11 -15.10 12.39
CA THR A 94 -11.34 -15.82 12.05
C THR A 94 -11.32 -16.29 10.59
N GLN A 95 -12.12 -17.29 10.26
CA GLN A 95 -12.25 -17.77 8.87
C GLN A 95 -12.71 -16.67 7.90
N GLU A 96 -13.60 -15.78 8.36
CA GLU A 96 -14.07 -14.65 7.56
C GLU A 96 -12.94 -13.65 7.27
N GLN A 97 -12.12 -13.32 8.27
CA GLN A 97 -10.93 -12.48 8.08
C GLN A 97 -9.93 -13.12 7.11
N ILE A 98 -9.69 -14.43 7.23
CA ILE A 98 -8.80 -15.16 6.31
C ILE A 98 -9.35 -15.12 4.88
N ALA A 99 -10.66 -15.27 4.68
CA ALA A 99 -11.27 -15.16 3.37
C ALA A 99 -11.12 -13.75 2.77
N ALA A 100 -11.35 -12.71 3.58
CA ALA A 100 -11.14 -11.32 3.16
C ALA A 100 -9.67 -11.04 2.80
N ILE A 101 -8.71 -11.54 3.59
CA ILE A 101 -7.28 -11.41 3.32
C ILE A 101 -6.90 -12.10 2.01
N LYS A 102 -7.42 -13.30 1.73
CA LYS A 102 -7.19 -14.02 0.47
C LYS A 102 -7.71 -13.25 -0.74
N SER A 103 -8.90 -12.64 -0.62
CA SER A 103 -9.44 -11.78 -1.68
C SER A 103 -8.54 -10.58 -1.94
N LYS A 104 -8.05 -9.89 -0.89
CA LYS A 104 -7.09 -8.79 -1.01
C LYS A 104 -5.79 -9.23 -1.68
N LEU A 105 -5.23 -10.38 -1.28
CA LEU A 105 -4.01 -10.94 -1.88
C LEU A 105 -4.16 -11.14 -3.39
N GLN A 106 -5.30 -11.65 -3.84
CA GLN A 106 -5.57 -11.81 -5.27
C GLN A 106 -5.58 -10.47 -6.00
N SER A 107 -6.27 -9.45 -5.46
CA SER A 107 -6.31 -8.11 -6.04
C SER A 107 -4.93 -7.47 -6.13
N TYR A 108 -4.16 -7.47 -5.05
CA TYR A 108 -2.83 -6.86 -5.04
C TYR A 108 -1.80 -7.63 -5.86
N THR A 109 -1.94 -8.96 -5.99
CA THR A 109 -1.11 -9.75 -6.91
C THR A 109 -1.38 -9.37 -8.37
N LYS A 110 -2.66 -9.16 -8.73
CA LYS A 110 -3.02 -8.68 -10.07
C LYS A 110 -2.47 -7.28 -10.33
N LEU A 111 -2.62 -6.37 -9.37
CA LEU A 111 -2.05 -5.02 -9.46
C LEU A 111 -0.53 -5.06 -9.63
N LYS A 112 0.16 -5.91 -8.86
CA LYS A 112 1.61 -6.12 -8.97
C LYS A 112 2.00 -6.49 -10.40
N SER A 113 1.36 -7.51 -10.98
CA SER A 113 1.67 -7.94 -12.34
C SER A 113 1.44 -6.84 -13.39
N THR A 114 0.39 -6.03 -13.23
CA THR A 114 0.17 -4.86 -14.10
C THR A 114 1.30 -3.84 -13.94
N LEU A 115 1.68 -3.49 -12.71
CA LEU A 115 2.77 -2.55 -12.45
C LEU A 115 4.12 -3.06 -12.97
N GLU A 116 4.41 -4.36 -12.86
CA GLU A 116 5.62 -4.99 -13.40
C GLU A 116 5.65 -4.88 -14.92
N GLN A 117 4.54 -5.23 -15.59
CA GLN A 117 4.42 -5.13 -17.03
C GLN A 117 4.60 -3.69 -17.54
N ASP A 118 3.95 -2.72 -16.89
CA ASP A 118 4.04 -1.31 -17.26
C ASP A 118 5.45 -0.76 -17.03
N HIS A 119 6.06 -1.09 -15.88
CA HIS A 119 7.44 -0.73 -15.56
C HIS A 119 8.43 -1.27 -16.58
N ASP A 120 8.36 -2.57 -16.88
CA ASP A 120 9.32 -3.21 -17.79
C ASP A 120 9.14 -2.73 -19.23
N SER A 121 7.89 -2.50 -19.65
CA SER A 121 7.59 -1.90 -20.96
C SER A 121 8.15 -0.50 -21.08
N LEU A 122 7.98 0.34 -20.05
CA LEU A 122 8.50 1.71 -20.04
C LEU A 122 10.03 1.73 -20.02
N LYS A 123 10.65 0.88 -19.21
CA LYS A 123 12.12 0.76 -19.13
C LYS A 123 12.73 0.27 -20.45
N ALA A 124 11.98 -0.52 -21.22
CA ALA A 124 12.40 -1.01 -22.53
C ALA A 124 12.12 0.00 -23.68
N ALA A 125 11.50 1.15 -23.40
CA ALA A 125 11.28 2.17 -24.41
C ALA A 125 12.62 2.69 -24.95
N LYS A 126 12.71 2.84 -26.26
CA LYS A 126 13.96 3.26 -26.94
C LYS A 126 14.09 4.77 -27.09
N ASP A 127 12.99 5.49 -26.92
CA ASP A 127 12.88 6.92 -27.13
C ASP A 127 11.67 7.48 -26.34
N THR A 128 11.72 8.78 -26.07
CA THR A 128 10.73 9.54 -25.29
C THR A 128 9.34 9.52 -25.91
N LYS A 129 9.24 9.49 -27.25
CA LYS A 129 7.97 9.40 -27.96
C LYS A 129 7.30 8.05 -27.72
N THR A 130 8.06 6.97 -27.77
CA THR A 130 7.60 5.62 -27.44
C THR A 130 7.20 5.53 -25.97
N ALA A 131 8.01 6.09 -25.05
CA ALA A 131 7.71 6.13 -23.62
C ALA A 131 6.38 6.86 -23.33
N LYS A 132 6.17 8.05 -23.91
CA LYS A 132 4.91 8.79 -23.81
C LYS A 132 3.71 7.98 -24.29
N ALA A 133 3.82 7.36 -25.47
CA ALA A 133 2.75 6.54 -26.03
C ALA A 133 2.43 5.27 -25.19
N LEU A 134 3.41 4.74 -24.44
CA LEU A 134 3.18 3.66 -23.48
C LEU A 134 2.45 4.17 -22.24
N ILE A 135 2.91 5.27 -21.63
CA ILE A 135 2.31 5.84 -20.42
C ILE A 135 0.84 6.22 -20.66
N GLU A 136 0.50 6.75 -21.84
CA GLU A 136 -0.88 7.06 -22.22
C GLU A 136 -1.81 5.83 -22.21
N LYS A 137 -1.26 4.63 -22.36
CA LYS A 137 -2.00 3.37 -22.42
C LYS A 137 -2.08 2.64 -21.10
N PHE A 138 -1.35 3.07 -20.08
CA PHE A 138 -1.41 2.44 -18.77
C PHE A 138 -2.83 2.54 -18.19
N VAL A 139 -3.27 1.42 -17.62
CA VAL A 139 -4.57 1.29 -16.96
C VAL A 139 -4.34 0.63 -15.61
N LEU A 140 -4.28 1.48 -14.58
CA LEU A 140 -4.15 1.03 -13.20
C LEU A 140 -5.51 1.07 -12.53
N SER A 141 -5.93 -0.07 -11.99
CA SER A 141 -7.10 -0.19 -11.14
C SER A 141 -6.70 -0.91 -9.87
N SER A 142 -6.93 -0.27 -8.72
CA SER A 142 -6.82 -0.87 -7.38
C SER A 142 -8.10 -1.58 -6.99
#